data_AF-A0A0D1IU29-F1
#
_entry.id   AF-A0A0D1IU29-F1
#
_cell.length_a   1.000
_cell.length_b   1.000
_cell.length_c   1.000
_cell.angle_alpha   90.00
_cell.angle_beta   90.00
_cell.angle_gamma   90.00
#
_symmetry.space_group_name_H-M   'P 1'
#
loop_
_entity.id
_entity.type
_entity.pdbx_description
1 polymer ?
#
loop_
_entity_poly.entity_id
_entity_poly.type
_entity_poly.pdbx_seq_one_letter_code
_entity_poly.pdbx_strand_id
1 'polypeptide(L)'
;MRKKCSVCLWILVLLLSCLSGKSAYAATSTTIAKHIGNSNPLIDHHLGADPIALTYNGRVYIYMSSDDYEYNSNGTIKDNSFANLNRVFVISSADMVNWTDHGAIPVAGANGANGGRGIAKWAGASWAPSIAVKKINGKDKFFLYFANSGGGIGVLTADSPIGPWTDPIGKPLVTPSTPGMSGVVWLF
;
A
#
# COMPACT_ATOMS: atom_id res chain seq x y z
N MET A 1 8.68 64.57 0.18
CA MET A 1 9.13 63.37 -0.55
C MET A 1 9.68 62.32 0.43
N ARG A 2 8.85 61.71 1.30
CA ARG A 2 9.33 60.71 2.31
C ARG A 2 8.27 59.76 2.90
N LYS A 3 7.02 59.79 2.44
CA LYS A 3 5.91 59.01 3.05
C LYS A 3 5.55 57.71 2.31
N LYS A 4 6.07 57.46 1.09
CA LYS A 4 5.72 56.26 0.30
C LYS A 4 6.59 55.02 0.60
N CYS A 5 7.77 55.18 1.19
CA CYS A 5 8.67 54.05 1.51
C CYS A 5 8.25 53.25 2.74
N SER A 6 7.56 53.86 3.71
CA SER A 6 7.26 53.16 4.97
C SER A 6 6.17 52.11 4.80
N VAL A 7 5.15 52.36 3.95
CA VAL A 7 4.00 51.46 3.80
C VAL A 7 4.38 50.13 3.14
N CYS A 8 5.31 50.12 2.19
CA CYS A 8 5.83 48.87 1.59
C CYS A 8 6.62 48.02 2.59
N LEU A 9 7.29 48.64 3.58
CA LEU A 9 8.07 47.92 4.57
C LEU A 9 7.15 47.21 5.60
N TRP A 10 6.01 47.82 5.94
CA TRP A 10 5.03 47.21 6.85
C TRP A 10 4.25 46.05 6.20
N ILE A 11 3.97 46.11 4.90
CA ILE A 11 3.31 45.02 4.16
C ILE A 11 4.22 43.78 4.04
N LEU A 12 5.53 43.98 3.86
CA LEU A 12 6.50 42.88 3.80
C LEU A 12 6.66 42.17 5.17
N VAL A 13 6.62 42.93 6.27
CA VAL A 13 6.72 42.36 7.63
C VAL A 13 5.45 41.56 8.01
N LEU A 14 4.27 42.02 7.58
CA LEU A 14 3.02 41.27 7.79
C LEU A 14 2.97 39.95 7.00
N LEU A 15 3.48 39.94 5.76
CA LEU A 15 3.56 38.71 4.95
C LEU A 15 4.52 37.66 5.51
N LEU A 16 5.61 38.06 6.19
CA LEU A 16 6.51 37.12 6.87
C LEU A 16 5.96 36.60 8.20
N SER A 17 5.07 37.34 8.87
CA SER A 17 4.50 36.93 10.16
C SER A 17 3.44 35.82 10.06
N CYS A 18 2.92 35.53 8.87
CA CYS A 18 1.96 34.44 8.62
C CYS A 18 2.62 33.11 8.20
N LEU A 19 3.94 33.07 8.05
CA LEU A 19 4.66 31.81 7.96
C LEU A 19 4.80 31.25 9.37
N SER A 20 3.74 30.58 9.83
CA SER A 20 3.86 29.59 10.90
C SER A 20 4.88 28.56 10.42
N GLY A 21 6.14 28.77 10.76
CA GLY A 21 7.17 27.75 10.64
C GLY A 21 6.66 26.58 11.44
N LYS A 22 6.09 25.57 10.76
CA LYS A 22 5.92 24.27 11.37
C LYS A 22 7.32 23.82 11.69
N SER A 23 7.74 24.01 12.93
CA SER A 23 8.93 23.37 13.44
C SER A 23 8.67 21.89 13.24
N ALA A 24 9.34 21.29 12.27
CA ALA A 24 9.34 19.86 12.11
C ALA A 24 10.01 19.31 13.36
N TYR A 25 9.20 19.01 14.38
CA TYR A 25 9.62 18.22 15.52
C TYR A 25 9.80 16.79 14.99
N ALA A 26 10.80 16.58 14.16
CA ALA A 26 11.17 15.28 13.63
C ALA A 26 12.18 14.68 14.60
N ALA A 27 11.67 13.76 15.41
CA ALA A 27 12.35 12.59 15.95
C ALA A 27 13.62 12.81 16.80
N THR A 28 13.42 12.86 18.13
CA THR A 28 14.37 12.29 19.10
C THR A 28 14.24 10.76 19.22
N SER A 29 13.61 10.09 18.24
CA SER A 29 13.55 8.62 18.18
C SER A 29 14.71 8.12 17.31
N THR A 30 15.61 7.36 17.90
CA THR A 30 16.67 6.65 17.16
C THR A 30 16.01 5.73 16.13
N THR A 31 16.20 5.99 14.84
CA THR A 31 15.74 5.11 13.75
C THR A 31 16.24 3.69 14.00
N ILE A 32 15.34 2.70 14.04
CA ILE A 32 15.69 1.32 14.43
C ILE A 32 16.20 0.50 13.23
N ALA A 33 15.71 0.76 12.01
CA ALA A 33 16.00 -0.07 10.86
C ALA A 33 16.58 0.71 9.66
N LYS A 34 15.86 1.71 9.13
CA LYS A 34 16.33 2.45 7.93
C LYS A 34 17.11 3.69 8.32
N HIS A 35 18.41 3.51 8.56
CA HIS A 35 19.32 4.61 8.86
C HIS A 35 19.59 5.51 7.64
N ILE A 36 19.92 6.78 7.88
CA ILE A 36 20.32 7.74 6.84
C ILE A 36 21.52 7.19 6.06
N GLY A 37 21.43 7.21 4.73
CA GLY A 37 22.45 6.65 3.83
C GLY A 37 22.22 5.20 3.42
N ASN A 38 21.38 4.46 4.16
CA ASN A 38 20.98 3.10 3.78
C ASN A 38 19.68 3.11 2.96
N SER A 39 19.56 2.14 2.06
CA SER A 39 18.35 1.97 1.24
C SER A 39 17.41 0.86 1.75
N ASN A 40 17.86 0.05 2.72
CA ASN A 40 17.08 -1.05 3.30
C ASN A 40 16.85 -0.87 4.82
N PRO A 41 15.71 -1.36 5.34
CA PRO A 41 14.52 -1.78 4.57
C PRO A 41 13.96 -0.60 3.73
N LEU A 42 13.13 -0.88 2.74
CA LEU A 42 12.62 0.18 1.85
C LEU A 42 11.85 1.25 2.64
N ILE A 43 11.11 0.81 3.66
CA ILE A 43 10.34 1.60 4.62
C ILE A 43 10.49 0.98 6.02
N ASP A 44 10.38 1.78 7.07
CA ASP A 44 10.41 1.32 8.47
C ASP A 44 9.35 1.96 9.38
N HIS A 45 8.46 2.80 8.83
CA HIS A 45 7.35 3.41 9.55
C HIS A 45 6.11 2.49 9.66
N HIS A 46 6.06 1.42 8.86
CA HIS A 46 5.16 0.28 9.00
C HIS A 46 5.78 -0.96 8.33
N LEU A 47 5.14 -2.12 8.46
CA LEU A 47 5.60 -3.39 7.90
C LEU A 47 5.12 -3.62 6.45
N GLY A 48 5.64 -4.66 5.81
CA GLY A 48 5.15 -5.15 4.52
C GLY A 48 5.82 -6.49 4.20
N ALA A 49 5.01 -7.48 3.82
CA ALA A 49 5.47 -8.84 3.51
C ALA A 49 5.17 -9.23 2.07
N ASP A 50 5.73 -10.35 1.60
CA ASP A 50 5.50 -10.93 0.26
C ASP A 50 5.57 -9.91 -0.89
N PRO A 51 6.67 -9.15 -1.02
CA PRO A 51 6.73 -8.05 -1.97
C PRO A 51 6.75 -8.55 -3.42
N ILE A 52 5.96 -7.90 -4.28
CA ILE A 52 6.05 -8.01 -5.74
C ILE A 52 6.28 -6.64 -6.35
N ALA A 53 7.04 -6.59 -7.45
CA ALA A 53 7.35 -5.34 -8.15
C ALA A 53 6.59 -5.21 -9.48
N LEU A 54 6.09 -4.01 -9.75
CA LEU A 54 5.65 -3.56 -11.08
C LEU A 54 6.53 -2.39 -11.51
N THR A 55 7.21 -2.51 -12.65
CA THR A 55 7.83 -1.36 -13.31
C THR A 55 6.86 -0.75 -14.31
N TYR A 56 6.56 0.54 -14.16
CA TYR A 56 5.62 1.24 -15.02
C TYR A 56 5.93 2.74 -15.10
N ASN A 57 6.06 3.26 -16.33
CA ASN A 57 6.30 4.68 -16.63
C ASN A 57 7.38 5.34 -15.77
N GLY A 58 8.57 4.73 -15.72
CA GLY A 58 9.73 5.29 -15.03
C GLY A 58 9.70 5.15 -13.50
N ARG A 59 8.76 4.37 -12.96
CA ARG A 59 8.67 4.06 -11.52
C ARG A 59 8.64 2.57 -11.29
N VAL A 60 9.07 2.15 -10.10
CA VAL A 60 8.80 0.83 -9.53
C VAL A 60 7.72 0.98 -8.45
N TYR A 61 6.73 0.11 -8.48
CA TYR A 61 5.70 -0.03 -7.45
C TYR A 61 5.90 -1.36 -6.74
N ILE A 62 5.87 -1.36 -5.42
CA ILE A 62 5.98 -2.55 -4.59
C ILE A 62 4.64 -2.77 -3.91
N TYR A 63 4.04 -3.94 -4.14
CA TYR A 63 2.79 -4.38 -3.51
C TYR A 63 3.13 -5.45 -2.50
N MET A 64 2.53 -5.37 -1.31
CA MET A 64 2.88 -6.22 -0.17
C MET A 64 1.64 -6.73 0.54
N SER A 65 1.71 -7.94 1.09
CA SER A 65 0.83 -8.40 2.15
C SER A 65 0.84 -7.39 3.30
N SER A 66 -0.33 -7.08 3.85
CA SER A 66 -0.50 -6.06 4.90
C SER A 66 -0.10 -6.56 6.28
N ASP A 67 1.17 -6.94 6.43
CA ASP A 67 1.69 -7.38 7.71
C ASP A 67 1.53 -6.28 8.75
N ASP A 68 1.09 -6.65 9.94
CA ASP A 68 0.73 -5.71 10.99
C ASP A 68 0.79 -6.43 12.34
N TYR A 69 1.28 -5.75 13.36
CA TYR A 69 1.55 -6.37 14.65
C TYR A 69 0.30 -6.97 15.26
N GLU A 70 0.42 -8.18 15.77
CA GLU A 70 -0.61 -8.81 16.58
C GLU A 70 -0.23 -8.78 18.06
N TYR A 71 -1.23 -8.57 18.91
CA TYR A 71 -1.04 -8.41 20.34
C TYR A 71 -1.85 -9.45 21.11
N ASN A 72 -1.29 -9.91 22.23
CA ASN A 72 -2.03 -10.60 23.27
C ASN A 72 -3.00 -9.62 23.96
N SER A 73 -3.95 -10.15 24.73
CA SER A 73 -4.93 -9.34 25.48
C SER A 73 -4.29 -8.40 26.52
N ASN A 74 -3.08 -8.72 26.99
CA ASN A 74 -2.31 -7.87 27.91
C ASN A 74 -1.47 -6.80 27.19
N GLY A 75 -1.59 -6.67 25.87
CA GLY A 75 -0.87 -5.68 25.07
C GLY A 75 0.57 -6.07 24.69
N THR A 76 1.05 -7.26 25.03
CA THR A 76 2.37 -7.71 24.54
C THR A 76 2.29 -8.22 23.11
N ILE A 77 3.37 -8.04 22.34
CA ILE A 77 3.48 -8.59 21.00
C ILE A 77 3.41 -10.12 21.04
N LYS A 78 2.78 -10.73 20.05
CA LYS A 78 2.82 -12.17 19.80
C LYS A 78 3.27 -12.46 18.37
N ASP A 79 3.56 -13.73 18.11
CA ASP A 79 3.93 -14.18 16.78
C ASP A 79 2.82 -13.90 15.76
N ASN A 80 3.24 -13.59 14.55
CA ASN A 80 2.36 -13.33 13.42
C ASN A 80 1.58 -14.60 13.04
N SER A 81 0.26 -14.52 13.05
CA SER A 81 -0.65 -15.59 12.65
C SER A 81 -1.37 -15.31 11.32
N PHE A 82 -0.97 -14.23 10.64
CA PHE A 82 -1.53 -13.73 9.39
C PHE A 82 -2.94 -13.16 9.51
N ALA A 83 -3.44 -12.93 10.72
CA ALA A 83 -4.81 -12.45 10.96
C ALA A 83 -5.09 -11.08 10.32
N ASN A 84 -4.03 -10.27 10.17
CA ASN A 84 -4.12 -8.92 9.63
C ASN A 84 -3.91 -8.82 8.10
N LEU A 85 -3.64 -9.95 7.41
CA LEU A 85 -3.35 -9.98 5.97
C LEU A 85 -4.63 -9.91 5.12
N ASN A 86 -5.32 -8.78 5.20
CA ASN A 86 -6.61 -8.50 4.56
C ASN A 86 -6.59 -7.24 3.69
N ARG A 87 -5.43 -6.58 3.58
CA ARG A 87 -5.16 -5.45 2.69
C ARG A 87 -3.92 -5.76 1.85
N VAL A 88 -3.68 -4.92 0.84
CA VAL A 88 -2.40 -4.88 0.10
C VAL A 88 -1.81 -3.49 0.26
N PHE A 89 -0.61 -3.40 0.83
CA PHE A 89 0.13 -2.13 0.93
C PHE A 89 0.86 -1.83 -0.37
N VAL A 90 0.94 -0.54 -0.75
CA VAL A 90 1.60 -0.12 -1.98
C VAL A 90 2.54 1.03 -1.72
N ILE A 91 3.81 0.87 -2.09
CA ILE A 91 4.80 1.95 -2.14
C ILE A 91 5.35 2.08 -3.56
N SER A 92 5.96 3.22 -3.90
CA SER A 92 6.63 3.36 -5.20
C SER A 92 7.82 4.30 -5.15
N SER A 93 8.76 4.13 -6.08
CA SER A 93 9.93 4.99 -6.21
C SER A 93 10.28 5.24 -7.67
N ALA A 94 10.97 6.35 -7.93
CA ALA A 94 11.64 6.63 -9.19
C ALA A 94 13.18 6.56 -9.07
N ASP A 95 13.71 6.44 -7.85
CA ASP A 95 15.14 6.55 -7.54
C ASP A 95 15.66 5.47 -6.57
N MET A 96 14.81 4.52 -6.19
CA MET A 96 15.08 3.39 -5.28
C MET A 96 15.37 3.78 -3.80
N VAL A 97 15.39 5.07 -3.47
CA VAL A 97 15.72 5.56 -2.12
C VAL A 97 14.50 6.22 -1.48
N ASN A 98 13.84 7.11 -2.22
CA ASN A 98 12.66 7.85 -1.80
C ASN A 98 11.41 7.08 -2.22
N TRP A 99 10.64 6.64 -1.21
CA TRP A 99 9.44 5.84 -1.41
C TRP A 99 8.20 6.68 -1.12
N THR A 100 7.32 6.82 -2.12
CA THR A 100 5.97 7.34 -1.96
C THR A 100 5.07 6.22 -1.44
N ASP A 101 4.46 6.44 -0.29
CA ASP A 101 3.46 5.56 0.31
C ASP A 101 2.07 5.87 -0.27
N HIS A 102 1.42 4.87 -0.87
CA HIS A 102 0.07 4.97 -1.45
C HIS A 102 -0.99 4.36 -0.53
N GLY A 103 -0.61 3.98 0.69
CA GLY A 103 -1.47 3.38 1.69
C GLY A 103 -1.86 1.94 1.36
N ALA A 104 -3.09 1.59 1.77
CA ALA A 104 -3.58 0.22 1.76
C ALA A 104 -4.81 0.06 0.84
N ILE A 105 -4.77 -0.94 -0.03
CA ILE A 105 -5.92 -1.38 -0.81
C ILE A 105 -6.76 -2.32 0.07
N PRO A 106 -8.05 -2.02 0.34
CA PRO A 106 -8.92 -2.89 1.13
C PRO A 106 -9.41 -4.08 0.29
N VAL A 107 -8.54 -5.05 0.02
CA VAL A 107 -8.84 -6.17 -0.88
C VAL A 107 -9.91 -7.10 -0.30
N ALA A 108 -9.69 -7.67 0.88
CA ALA A 108 -10.61 -8.64 1.48
C ALA A 108 -11.89 -7.94 1.98
N GLY A 109 -13.06 -8.51 1.66
CA GLY A 109 -14.36 -7.95 2.01
C GLY A 109 -15.34 -8.90 2.70
N ALA A 110 -15.00 -10.18 2.84
CA ALA A 110 -15.79 -11.12 3.63
C ALA A 110 -15.63 -10.87 5.13
N ASN A 111 -16.51 -11.45 5.96
CA ASN A 111 -16.42 -11.46 7.42
C ASN A 111 -16.32 -10.06 8.07
N GLY A 112 -16.84 -9.02 7.41
CA GLY A 112 -16.74 -7.63 7.89
C GLY A 112 -15.34 -7.01 7.74
N ALA A 113 -14.41 -7.68 7.05
CA ALA A 113 -13.08 -7.17 6.80
C ALA A 113 -13.12 -5.75 6.18
N ASN A 114 -12.12 -4.95 6.53
CA ASN A 114 -11.99 -3.56 6.08
C ASN A 114 -13.20 -2.65 6.40
N GLY A 115 -14.00 -3.00 7.41
CA GLY A 115 -15.14 -2.19 7.87
C GLY A 115 -16.21 -2.02 6.78
N GLY A 116 -16.49 -3.09 6.03
CA GLY A 116 -17.47 -3.09 4.94
C GLY A 116 -16.98 -2.48 3.61
N ARG A 117 -15.78 -1.88 3.59
CA ARG A 117 -15.18 -1.27 2.39
C ARG A 117 -14.35 -2.23 1.54
N GLY A 118 -14.21 -3.49 1.96
CA GLY A 118 -13.46 -4.50 1.22
C GLY A 118 -13.99 -4.73 -0.19
N ILE A 119 -13.10 -4.91 -1.17
CA ILE A 119 -13.46 -4.95 -2.60
C ILE A 119 -13.97 -6.34 -2.99
N ALA A 120 -13.19 -7.39 -2.71
CA ALA A 120 -13.56 -8.78 -2.99
C ALA A 120 -14.44 -9.32 -1.87
N LYS A 121 -15.76 -9.21 -2.02
CA LYS A 121 -16.76 -9.58 -0.99
C LYS A 121 -16.77 -11.06 -0.60
N TRP A 122 -16.17 -11.91 -1.44
CA TRP A 122 -16.05 -13.35 -1.23
C TRP A 122 -14.75 -13.75 -0.50
N ALA A 123 -13.76 -12.87 -0.43
CA ALA A 123 -12.44 -13.17 0.13
C ALA A 123 -12.31 -12.65 1.56
N GLY A 124 -11.81 -13.49 2.47
CA GLY A 124 -11.52 -13.13 3.86
C GLY A 124 -10.07 -12.70 4.09
N ALA A 125 -9.18 -13.00 3.13
CA ALA A 125 -7.76 -12.70 3.15
C ALA A 125 -7.27 -12.20 1.78
N SER A 126 -6.12 -11.55 1.76
CA SER A 126 -5.45 -11.08 0.54
C SER A 126 -3.94 -11.18 0.64
N TRP A 127 -3.43 -12.41 0.61
CA TRP A 127 -2.02 -12.73 0.80
C TRP A 127 -1.25 -12.66 -0.52
N ALA A 128 0.07 -12.45 -0.42
CA ALA A 128 1.06 -12.61 -1.48
C ALA A 128 0.60 -12.01 -2.82
N PRO A 129 0.50 -10.68 -2.93
CA PRO A 129 0.01 -10.05 -4.14
C PRO A 129 0.91 -10.38 -5.34
N SER A 130 0.29 -10.49 -6.51
CA SER A 130 0.98 -10.41 -7.80
C SER A 130 0.34 -9.32 -8.64
N ILE A 131 1.12 -8.66 -9.49
CA ILE A 131 0.68 -7.48 -10.23
C ILE A 131 1.10 -7.59 -11.69
N ALA A 132 0.18 -7.28 -12.59
CA ALA A 132 0.46 -7.21 -14.02
C ALA A 132 -0.14 -5.96 -14.65
N VAL A 133 0.49 -5.48 -15.71
CA VAL A 133 -0.05 -4.46 -16.60
C VAL A 133 -0.15 -5.03 -18.01
N LYS A 134 -1.27 -4.77 -18.68
CA LYS A 134 -1.47 -5.15 -20.08
C LYS A 134 -2.26 -4.09 -20.81
N LYS A 135 -1.83 -3.74 -22.02
CA LYS A 135 -2.60 -2.89 -22.93
C LYS A 135 -3.78 -3.67 -23.50
N ILE A 136 -5.00 -3.19 -23.26
CA ILE A 136 -6.25 -3.77 -23.75
C ILE A 136 -7.03 -2.65 -24.43
N ASN A 137 -7.37 -2.82 -25.71
CA ASN A 137 -8.05 -1.81 -26.52
C ASN A 137 -7.36 -0.44 -26.49
N GLY A 138 -6.02 -0.45 -26.60
CA GLY A 138 -5.20 0.76 -26.61
C GLY A 138 -4.92 1.39 -25.24
N LYS A 139 -5.60 0.96 -24.16
CA LYS A 139 -5.44 1.50 -22.80
C LYS A 139 -4.74 0.50 -21.89
N ASP A 140 -3.81 0.98 -21.06
CA ASP A 140 -3.15 0.13 -20.06
C ASP A 140 -4.14 -0.22 -18.94
N LYS A 141 -4.18 -1.50 -18.58
CA LYS A 141 -5.03 -2.06 -17.52
C LYS A 141 -4.15 -2.81 -16.54
N PHE A 142 -4.46 -2.67 -15.26
CA PHE A 142 -3.72 -3.28 -14.15
C PHE A 142 -4.54 -4.41 -13.54
N PHE A 143 -3.86 -5.48 -13.17
CA PHE A 143 -4.43 -6.71 -12.63
C PHE A 143 -3.69 -7.06 -11.35
N LEU A 144 -4.36 -6.90 -10.21
CA LEU A 144 -3.84 -7.29 -8.90
C LEU A 144 -4.41 -8.65 -8.54
N TYR A 145 -3.55 -9.66 -8.53
CA TYR A 145 -3.86 -11.00 -8.07
C TYR A 145 -3.51 -11.12 -6.59
N PHE A 146 -4.24 -11.97 -5.87
CA PHE A 146 -4.00 -12.22 -4.45
C PHE A 146 -4.53 -13.61 -4.07
N ALA A 147 -3.94 -14.22 -3.06
CA ALA A 147 -4.41 -15.47 -2.49
C ALA A 147 -5.41 -15.21 -1.35
N ASN A 148 -6.58 -15.87 -1.39
CA ASN A 148 -7.51 -15.91 -0.26
C ASN A 148 -7.11 -17.06 0.69
N SER A 149 -6.03 -16.83 1.44
CA SER A 149 -5.30 -17.88 2.16
C SER A 149 -4.92 -19.03 1.20
N GLY A 150 -5.01 -20.30 1.62
CA GLY A 150 -4.74 -21.45 0.75
C GLY A 150 -5.90 -21.87 -0.18
N GLY A 151 -7.02 -21.12 -0.20
CA GLY A 151 -8.27 -21.59 -0.80
C GLY A 151 -8.52 -21.21 -2.27
N GLY A 152 -7.71 -20.32 -2.83
CA GLY A 152 -7.87 -19.85 -4.21
C GLY A 152 -7.33 -18.45 -4.47
N ILE A 153 -7.18 -18.14 -5.76
CA ILE A 153 -6.57 -16.90 -6.24
C ILE A 153 -7.66 -15.99 -6.78
N GLY A 154 -7.69 -14.73 -6.32
CA GLY A 154 -8.55 -13.67 -6.83
C GLY A 154 -7.83 -12.76 -7.82
N VAL A 155 -8.59 -11.90 -8.49
CA VAL A 155 -8.06 -10.81 -9.31
C VAL A 155 -8.92 -9.57 -9.16
N LEU A 156 -8.28 -8.41 -8.95
CA LEU A 156 -8.88 -7.09 -9.07
C LEU A 156 -8.33 -6.38 -10.30
N THR A 157 -9.10 -5.45 -10.86
CA THR A 157 -8.69 -4.63 -12.00
C THR A 157 -8.72 -3.14 -11.69
N ALA A 158 -7.83 -2.40 -12.34
CA ALA A 158 -7.76 -0.94 -12.24
C ALA A 158 -7.26 -0.29 -13.54
N ASP A 159 -7.48 1.02 -13.65
CA ASP A 159 -6.98 1.88 -14.74
C ASP A 159 -5.68 2.62 -14.39
N SER A 160 -5.21 2.48 -13.15
CA SER A 160 -3.92 3.01 -12.68
C SER A 160 -3.25 1.98 -11.78
N PRO A 161 -1.92 2.05 -11.57
CA PRO A 161 -1.22 1.11 -10.70
C PRO A 161 -1.68 1.21 -9.23
N ILE A 162 -2.31 2.30 -8.82
CA ILE A 162 -2.75 2.53 -7.43
C ILE A 162 -4.28 2.45 -7.27
N GLY A 163 -5.00 2.04 -8.30
CA GLY A 163 -6.46 1.95 -8.28
C GLY A 163 -7.17 3.20 -8.83
N PRO A 164 -8.46 3.42 -8.48
CA PRO A 164 -9.28 2.54 -7.66
C PRO A 164 -9.46 1.15 -8.28
N TRP A 165 -9.70 0.16 -7.44
CA TRP A 165 -9.76 -1.25 -7.81
C TRP A 165 -11.21 -1.75 -7.88
N THR A 166 -11.45 -2.71 -8.77
CA THR A 166 -12.75 -3.36 -8.98
C THR A 166 -12.56 -4.88 -8.98
N ASP A 167 -13.46 -5.63 -8.35
CA ASP A 167 -13.57 -7.08 -8.54
C ASP A 167 -14.51 -7.35 -9.73
N PRO A 168 -14.00 -7.77 -10.90
CA PRO A 168 -14.84 -7.99 -12.07
C PRO A 168 -15.52 -9.37 -12.08
N ILE A 169 -15.13 -10.30 -11.19
CA ILE A 169 -15.59 -11.70 -11.22
C ILE A 169 -16.57 -11.97 -10.07
N GLY A 170 -16.34 -11.40 -8.89
CA GLY A 170 -17.15 -11.63 -7.68
C GLY A 170 -16.94 -13.00 -7.03
N LYS A 171 -15.91 -13.75 -7.45
CA LYS A 171 -15.51 -15.07 -6.94
C LYS A 171 -14.02 -15.34 -7.30
N PRO A 172 -13.39 -16.42 -6.77
CA PRO A 172 -12.01 -16.74 -7.14
C PRO A 172 -11.85 -16.96 -8.66
N LEU A 173 -10.72 -16.50 -9.20
CA LEU A 173 -10.28 -16.78 -10.56
C LEU A 173 -9.81 -18.23 -10.71
N VAL A 174 -9.02 -18.70 -9.74
CA VAL A 174 -8.48 -20.07 -9.70
C VAL A 174 -8.91 -20.74 -8.39
N THR A 175 -9.39 -21.97 -8.48
CA THR A 175 -9.77 -22.81 -7.34
C THR A 175 -9.13 -24.19 -7.47
N PRO A 176 -9.19 -25.06 -6.45
CA PRO A 176 -8.77 -26.46 -6.59
C PRO A 176 -9.52 -27.24 -7.69
N SER A 177 -10.69 -26.76 -8.13
CA SER A 177 -11.45 -27.34 -9.23
C SER A 177 -11.00 -26.85 -10.61
N THR A 178 -10.12 -25.86 -10.70
CA THR A 178 -9.54 -25.43 -11.97
C THR A 178 -8.68 -26.57 -12.56
N PRO A 179 -8.79 -26.89 -13.86
CA PRO A 179 -7.96 -27.92 -14.49
C PRO A 179 -6.47 -27.71 -14.19
N GLY A 180 -5.80 -28.75 -13.69
CA GLY A 180 -4.39 -28.71 -13.30
C GLY A 180 -4.13 -28.32 -11.83
N MET A 181 -5.16 -27.97 -11.04
CA MET A 181 -5.01 -27.58 -9.63
C MET A 181 -5.44 -28.65 -8.62
N SER A 182 -5.91 -29.82 -9.10
CA SER A 182 -6.30 -30.92 -8.22
C SER A 182 -5.11 -31.42 -7.41
N GLY A 183 -5.26 -31.51 -6.09
CA GLY A 183 -4.21 -31.94 -5.15
C GLY A 183 -3.24 -30.84 -4.71
N VAL A 184 -3.39 -29.60 -5.19
CA VAL A 184 -2.62 -28.45 -4.70
C VAL A 184 -3.16 -28.04 -3.32
N VAL A 185 -2.40 -28.35 -2.27
CA VAL A 185 -2.81 -28.11 -0.86
C VAL A 185 -2.81 -26.61 -0.51
N TRP A 186 -1.81 -25.88 -1.02
CA TRP A 186 -1.68 -24.43 -0.83
C TRP A 186 -1.80 -23.74 -2.18
N LEU A 187 -3.01 -23.33 -2.51
CA LEU A 187 -3.28 -22.58 -3.74
C LEU A 187 -3.10 -21.08 -3.45
N PHE A 188 -1.83 -20.67 -3.33
CA PHE A 188 -1.38 -19.31 -3.04
C PHE A 188 -0.49 -18.76 -4.18
#